data_AF-A0A6A5EPV4-F1
#
_entry.id   AF-A0A6A5EPV4-F1
#
_cell.length_a   1.000
_cell.length_b   1.000
_cell.length_c   1.000
_cell.angle_alpha   90.00
_cell.angle_beta   90.00
_cell.angle_gamma   90.00
#
_symmetry.space_group_name_H-M   'P 1'
#
loop_
_entity.id
_entity.type
_entity.pdbx_description
1 polymer ?
#
loop_
_entity_poly.entity_id
_entity_poly.type
_entity_poly.pdbx_seq_one_letter_code
_entity_poly.pdbx_strand_id
1 'polypeptide(L)'
;MTVALCQVAVYSWVGDLPDKSGKYMTTVTEFGCIPVSSDYQTKEYGWLVTSFFNNVIGIEDPGKLTPPDFCQDAELNADSEEEPVDFFSVFLKKH
;
A
#
# COMPACT_ATOMS: atom_id res chain seq x y z
N MET A 1 14.99 -28.18 26.13
CA MET A 1 13.76 -27.82 25.39
C MET A 1 14.16 -26.72 24.43
N THR A 2 14.46 -27.06 23.18
CA THR A 2 14.93 -26.08 22.20
C THR A 2 13.72 -25.32 21.68
N VAL A 3 13.68 -24.01 21.90
CA VAL A 3 12.73 -23.13 21.21
C VAL A 3 13.15 -23.13 19.74
N ALA A 4 12.45 -23.89 18.90
CA ALA A 4 12.60 -23.73 17.47
C ALA A 4 11.99 -22.37 17.11
N LEU A 5 12.83 -21.43 16.67
CA LEU A 5 12.34 -20.22 16.02
C LEU A 5 11.64 -20.67 14.73
N CYS A 6 10.32 -20.49 14.66
CA CYS A 6 9.56 -20.72 13.44
C CYS A 6 9.93 -19.59 12.47
N GLN A 7 10.99 -19.80 11.68
CA GLN A 7 11.40 -18.86 10.65
C GLN A 7 10.48 -18.97 9.45
N VAL A 8 10.02 -17.84 8.92
CA VAL A 8 9.23 -17.78 7.70
C VAL A 8 10.16 -17.55 6.52
N ALA A 9 10.17 -18.49 5.56
CA ALA A 9 10.92 -18.34 4.33
C ALA A 9 10.20 -17.39 3.36
N VAL A 10 10.97 -16.55 2.69
CA VAL A 10 10.47 -15.50 1.79
C VAL A 10 11.29 -15.45 0.50
N TYR A 11 10.66 -15.00 -0.57
CA TYR A 11 11.30 -14.72 -1.86
C TYR A 11 11.06 -13.27 -2.26
N SER A 12 12.12 -12.64 -2.78
CA SER A 12 12.06 -11.28 -3.31
C SER A 12 12.20 -11.30 -4.83
N TRP A 13 11.24 -10.67 -5.51
CA TRP A 13 11.25 -10.45 -6.95
C TRP A 13 11.55 -8.99 -7.22
N VAL A 14 12.47 -8.72 -8.14
CA VAL A 14 12.87 -7.35 -8.51
C VAL A 14 12.69 -7.18 -10.01
N GLY A 15 12.17 -6.02 -10.43
CA GLY A 15 12.01 -5.69 -11.84
C GLY A 15 11.99 -4.20 -12.10
N ASP A 16 11.87 -3.84 -13.37
CA ASP A 16 11.66 -2.47 -13.81
C ASP A 16 10.16 -2.19 -13.93
N LEU A 17 9.74 -0.98 -13.56
CA LEU A 17 8.36 -0.53 -13.76
C LEU A 17 8.01 -0.52 -15.26
N PRO A 18 6.74 -0.76 -15.65
CA PRO A 18 6.35 -0.84 -17.06
C PRO A 18 6.69 0.41 -17.89
N ASP A 19 6.59 1.59 -17.27
CA ASP A 19 6.93 2.88 -17.86
C ASP A 19 8.43 3.22 -17.78
N LYS A 20 9.25 2.31 -17.23
CA LYS A 20 10.69 2.45 -16.97
C LYS A 20 11.03 3.66 -16.09
N SER A 21 10.08 4.16 -15.31
CA SER A 21 10.30 5.32 -14.43
C SER A 21 11.16 5.00 -13.20
N GLY A 22 11.26 3.71 -12.85
CA GLY A 22 12.01 3.22 -11.71
C GLY A 22 11.98 1.69 -11.63
N LYS A 23 12.39 1.16 -10.48
CA LYS A 23 12.35 -0.27 -10.15
C LYS A 23 11.23 -0.59 -9.18
N TYR A 24 10.83 -1.86 -9.15
CA TYR A 24 9.99 -2.41 -8.10
C TYR A 24 10.65 -3.63 -7.47
N MET A 25 10.33 -3.87 -6.21
CA MET A 25 10.65 -5.10 -5.50
C MET A 25 9.40 -5.58 -4.77
N THR A 26 9.12 -6.87 -4.83
CA THR A 26 8.02 -7.48 -4.08
C THR A 26 8.54 -8.69 -3.33
N THR A 27 8.27 -8.75 -2.03
CA THR A 27 8.65 -9.87 -1.18
C THR A 27 7.41 -10.62 -0.76
N VAL A 28 7.40 -11.93 -1.01
CA VAL A 28 6.30 -12.83 -0.69
C VAL A 28 6.78 -14.01 0.14
N THR A 29 5.90 -14.62 0.91
CA THR A 29 6.19 -15.90 1.58
C THR A 29 6.41 -17.00 0.55
N GLU A 30 7.35 -17.92 0.82
CA GLU A 30 7.61 -19.08 -0.04
C GLU A 30 6.34 -19.91 -0.24
N PHE A 31 5.63 -20.17 0.85
CA PHE A 31 4.36 -20.88 0.84
C PHE A 31 3.20 -19.90 0.79
N GLY A 32 2.33 -20.07 -0.21
CA GLY A 32 1.10 -19.28 -0.37
C GLY A 32 1.27 -17.92 -1.04
N CYS A 33 2.50 -17.50 -1.38
CA CYS A 33 2.79 -16.22 -2.03
C CYS A 33 2.12 -15.02 -1.33
N ILE A 34 2.08 -15.03 0.00
CA ILE A 34 1.43 -13.98 0.79
C ILE A 34 2.36 -12.76 0.79
N PRO A 35 1.88 -11.55 0.45
CA PRO A 35 2.72 -10.37 0.42
C PRO A 35 3.26 -10.02 1.81
N VAL A 36 4.57 -9.76 1.86
CA VAL A 36 5.30 -9.27 3.04
C VAL A 36 5.63 -7.79 2.84
N SER A 37 6.14 -7.43 1.66
CA SER A 37 6.38 -6.04 1.28
C SER A 37 6.22 -5.81 -0.22
N SER A 38 5.92 -4.56 -0.58
CA SER A 38 5.98 -4.05 -1.93
C SER A 38 6.67 -2.70 -1.92
N ASP A 39 7.72 -2.60 -2.74
CA ASP A 39 8.61 -1.45 -2.81
C ASP A 39 8.60 -0.92 -4.24
N TYR A 40 8.39 0.38 -4.39
CA TYR A 40 8.37 1.05 -5.68
C TYR A 40 9.26 2.28 -5.67
N GLN A 41 10.13 2.41 -6.67
CA GLN A 41 10.96 3.58 -6.81
C GLN A 41 10.22 4.67 -7.57
N THR A 42 10.07 5.82 -6.93
CA THR A 42 9.53 7.05 -7.49
C THR A 42 10.64 8.06 -7.73
N LYS A 43 10.46 8.97 -8.69
CA LYS A 43 11.44 10.03 -8.97
C LYS A 43 11.53 11.07 -7.85
N GLU A 44 10.40 11.35 -7.21
CA GLU A 44 10.26 12.43 -6.24
C GLU A 44 10.67 12.01 -4.82
N TYR A 45 10.27 10.80 -4.40
CA TYR A 45 10.42 10.35 -3.01
C TYR A 45 11.40 9.18 -2.85
N GLY A 46 12.00 8.69 -3.94
CA GLY A 46 12.84 7.49 -3.91
C GLY A 46 12.00 6.24 -3.67
N TRP A 47 12.44 5.35 -2.78
CA TRP A 47 11.73 4.10 -2.49
C TRP A 47 10.53 4.32 -1.57
N LEU A 48 9.34 4.09 -2.12
CA LEU A 48 8.12 3.95 -1.35
C LEU A 48 7.96 2.49 -0.95
N VAL A 49 8.02 2.22 0.35
CA VAL A 49 7.97 0.87 0.94
C VAL A 49 6.63 0.68 1.63
N THR A 50 5.90 -0.36 1.25
CA THR A 50 4.66 -0.78 1.92
C THR A 50 4.87 -2.16 2.52
N SER A 51 4.64 -2.29 3.83
CA SER A 51 4.74 -3.57 4.55
C SER A 51 3.36 -4.10 4.93
N PHE A 52 3.14 -5.40 4.74
CA PHE A 52 1.86 -6.05 4.97
C PHE A 52 1.95 -7.00 6.17
N PHE A 53 1.03 -6.84 7.12
CA PHE A 53 0.94 -7.65 8.33
C PHE A 53 -0.51 -8.09 8.55
N ASN A 54 -0.71 -9.17 9.30
CA ASN A 54 -2.04 -9.70 9.63
C ASN A 54 -2.92 -9.95 8.38
N ASN A 55 -2.32 -10.45 7.31
CA ASN A 55 -3.03 -10.77 6.08
C ASN A 55 -4.12 -11.82 6.33
N VAL A 56 -5.34 -11.54 5.89
CA VAL A 56 -6.45 -12.49 5.83
C VAL A 56 -6.75 -12.77 4.36
N ILE A 57 -6.88 -14.05 3.99
CA ILE A 57 -7.18 -14.43 2.61
C ILE A 57 -8.66 -14.14 2.32
N GLY A 58 -8.91 -13.32 1.31
CA GLY A 58 -10.25 -12.91 0.91
C GLY A 58 -10.71 -11.64 1.63
N ILE A 59 -12.01 -11.36 1.56
CA ILE A 59 -12.64 -10.19 2.18
C ILE A 59 -13.74 -10.71 3.11
N GLU A 60 -13.55 -10.52 4.42
CA GLU A 60 -14.50 -11.00 5.43
C GLU A 60 -15.86 -10.29 5.34
N ASP A 61 -15.84 -8.99 5.06
CA ASP A 61 -17.03 -8.13 4.95
C ASP A 61 -16.96 -7.27 3.68
N PRO A 62 -17.61 -7.69 2.59
CA PRO A 62 -17.66 -6.94 1.33
C PRO A 62 -18.33 -5.57 1.44
N GLY A 63 -19.18 -5.34 2.44
CA GLY A 63 -19.85 -4.05 2.64
C GLY A 63 -18.89 -2.90 2.95
N LYS A 64 -17.68 -3.22 3.44
CA LYS A 64 -16.60 -2.24 3.66
C LYS A 64 -16.02 -1.64 2.37
N LEU A 65 -16.33 -2.24 1.21
CA LEU A 65 -15.98 -1.69 -0.09
C LEU A 65 -17.01 -0.67 -0.60
N THR A 66 -18.21 -0.62 0.01
CA THR A 66 -19.21 0.39 -0.32
C THR A 66 -18.83 1.71 0.34
N PRO A 67 -18.64 2.80 -0.43
CA PRO A 67 -18.37 4.11 0.15
C PRO A 67 -19.49 4.54 1.12
N PRO A 68 -19.17 5.29 2.19
CA PRO A 68 -20.17 5.85 3.08
C PRO A 68 -21.17 6.76 2.35
N ASP A 69 -22.38 6.92 2.90
CA ASP A 69 -23.44 7.73 2.27
C ASP A 69 -23.05 9.19 2.04
N PHE A 70 -22.17 9.75 2.88
CA PHE A 70 -21.68 11.13 2.71
C PHE A 70 -20.78 11.30 1.47
N CYS A 71 -20.34 10.21 0.83
CA CYS A 71 -19.55 10.25 -0.41
C CYS A 71 -20.40 10.36 -1.68
N GLN A 72 -21.73 10.22 -1.62
CA GLN A 72 -22.59 10.12 -2.82
C GLN A 72 -22.49 11.37 -3.73
N ASP A 73 -22.40 12.55 -3.12
CA ASP A 73 -22.29 13.84 -3.81
C ASP A 73 -20.89 14.45 -3.67
N ALA A 74 -19.88 13.64 -3.30
CA ALA A 74 -18.52 14.15 -3.20
C ALA A 74 -18.03 14.55 -4.60
N GLU A 75 -17.98 15.86 -4.86
CA GLU A 75 -17.38 16.39 -6.07
C GLU A 75 -15.89 16.03 -6.08
N LEU A 76 -15.49 15.23 -7.07
CA LEU A 76 -14.09 15.03 -7.38
C LEU A 76 -13.60 16.34 -7.99
N ASN A 77 -12.91 17.14 -7.18
CA ASN A 77 -12.18 18.35 -7.54
C ASN A 77 -10.98 18.08 -8.50
N ALA A 78 -11.11 17.11 -9.40
CA ALA A 78 -10.06 16.74 -10.36
C ALA A 78 -9.84 17.84 -11.42
N ASP A 79 -10.87 18.64 -11.71
CA ASP A 79 -10.85 19.75 -12.68
C ASP A 79 -10.93 21.15 -12.04
N SER A 80 -10.98 21.23 -10.70
CA SER A 80 -10.96 22.52 -9.99
C SER A 80 -9.53 23.02 -9.82
N GLU A 81 -9.32 24.33 -9.91
CA GLU A 81 -8.02 24.97 -9.60
C GLU A 81 -7.64 24.89 -8.11
N GLU A 82 -8.50 24.32 -7.26
CA GLU A 82 -8.24 24.14 -5.83
C GLU A 82 -7.27 22.97 -5.59
N GLU A 83 -6.19 23.22 -4.85
CA GLU A 83 -5.22 22.17 -4.50
C GLU A 83 -5.90 21.03 -3.73
N PRO A 84 -5.67 19.76 -4.11
CA PRO A 84 -6.26 18.63 -3.41
C PRO A 84 -5.85 18.65 -1.95
N VAL A 85 -6.84 18.58 -1.06
CA VAL A 85 -6.64 18.64 0.38
C VAL A 85 -5.94 17.36 0.83
N ASP A 86 -4.65 17.44 1.12
CA ASP A 86 -3.87 16.30 1.60
C ASP A 86 -4.41 15.83 2.96
N PHE A 87 -4.55 14.52 3.15
CA PHE A 87 -4.99 13.92 4.41
C PHE A 87 -4.15 14.41 5.60
N PHE A 88 -2.85 14.66 5.40
CA PHE A 88 -1.98 15.18 6.46
C PHE A 88 -2.30 16.61 6.89
N SER A 89 -2.96 17.40 6.05
CA SER A 89 -3.38 18.77 6.38
C SER A 89 -4.42 18.81 7.52
N VAL A 90 -5.19 17.73 7.71
CA VAL A 90 -6.16 17.58 8.80
C VAL A 90 -5.45 17.47 10.16
N PHE A 91 -4.26 16.86 10.18
CA PHE A 91 -3.49 16.60 11.41
C PHE A 91 -2.44 17.67 11.68
N LEU A 92 -1.93 18.31 10.64
CA LEU A 92 -0.93 19.37 10.73
C LEU A 92 -1.63 20.73 10.71
N LYS A 93 -2.22 21.13 11.84
CA LYS A 93 -2.63 22.53 12.02
C LYS A 93 -1.38 23.41 11.93
N LYS A 94 -1.30 24.22 10.88
CA LYS A 94 -0.29 25.28 10.71
C LYS A 94 -0.47 26.28 11.87
N HIS A 95 0.52 26.32 12.77
CA HIS A 95 0.65 27.37 13.78
C HIS A 95 1.26 28.62 13.16
#